data_AF-A0A409YPX6-F1
#
_entry.id   AF-A0A409YPX6-F1
#
_cell.length_a   1.000
_cell.length_b   1.000
_cell.length_c   1.000
_cell.angle_alpha   90.00
_cell.angle_beta   90.00
_cell.angle_gamma   90.00
#
_symmetry.space_group_name_H-M   'P 1'
#
loop_
_entity.id
_entity.type
_entity.pdbx_description
1 polymer ?
#
loop_
_entity_poly.entity_id
_entity_poly.type
_entity_poly.pdbx_seq_one_letter_code
_entity_poly.pdbx_strand_id
1 'polypeptide(L)'
;MWDTIGTAEALKWAEDHFSQLRNVMWKVKLFCYEYLTLLTSPLYQDEIREGARLVKFENTQSSAIEILAGLPGWYYCDKSVFDLQRNSRIAPLVFSELLDRIQYAQLERQAILDERIQLLTSPNPKLESTLIHSLRDVDERLTNYIHQLVEFGTPPEGVDVNPQSIAYQFVLDITLYSQKFVHAIESALSQLPSLPSSTLRKAELKKTLRVSISDYTNAYISLHTFGAPPPGSPPFIPTLKLSRQDRLKLETPIKAKQLQLLWKL
;
A
#
# COMPACT_ATOMS: atom_id res chain seq x y z
N MET A 1 14.73 12.13 12.48
CA MET A 1 14.09 10.88 12.97
C MET A 1 15.12 9.77 13.21
N TRP A 2 16.31 9.85 12.59
CA TRP A 2 17.46 9.00 12.91
C TRP A 2 18.27 9.53 14.12
N ASP A 3 18.03 10.78 14.52
CA ASP A 3 18.77 11.49 15.58
C ASP A 3 18.46 10.97 16.99
N THR A 4 17.36 10.22 17.14
CA THR A 4 16.93 9.62 18.41
C THR A 4 17.45 8.20 18.62
N ILE A 5 18.06 7.55 17.62
CA ILE A 5 18.45 6.12 17.69
C ILE A 5 19.54 5.85 18.76
N GLY A 6 20.29 6.86 19.19
CA GLY A 6 21.30 6.75 20.26
C GLY A 6 20.84 7.26 21.64
N THR A 7 19.60 7.71 21.78
CA THR A 7 19.11 8.22 23.09
C THR A 7 18.88 7.08 24.07
N ALA A 8 19.05 7.37 25.36
CA ALA A 8 18.80 6.39 26.42
C ALA A 8 17.35 5.88 26.37
N GLU A 9 16.39 6.72 25.99
CA GLU A 9 15.00 6.28 25.78
C GLU A 9 14.87 5.28 24.62
N ALA A 10 15.51 5.53 23.47
CA ALA A 10 15.43 4.61 22.33
C ALA A 10 16.13 3.28 22.59
N LEU A 11 17.27 3.29 23.29
CA LEU A 11 17.95 2.09 23.76
C LEU A 11 17.07 1.30 24.73
N LYS A 12 16.45 1.97 25.70
CA LYS A 12 15.51 1.33 26.62
C LYS A 12 14.30 0.76 25.91
N TRP A 13 13.74 1.48 24.92
CA TRP A 13 12.64 0.99 24.11
C TRP A 13 13.02 -0.25 23.28
N ALA A 14 14.23 -0.27 22.72
CA ALA A 14 14.76 -1.43 22.03
C ALA A 14 14.97 -2.60 23.00
N GLU A 15 15.52 -2.37 24.19
CA GLU A 15 15.72 -3.37 25.24
C GLU A 15 14.38 -3.95 25.74
N ASP A 16 13.37 -3.09 25.91
CA ASP A 16 12.02 -3.46 26.34
C ASP A 16 11.30 -4.30 25.27
N HIS A 17 11.39 -3.91 23.99
CA HIS A 17 10.89 -4.71 22.85
C HIS A 17 11.67 -6.02 22.69
N PHE A 18 12.99 -6.01 22.89
CA PHE A 18 13.82 -7.20 22.84
C PHE A 18 13.50 -8.15 24.00
N SER A 19 13.18 -7.61 25.18
CA SER A 19 12.70 -8.38 26.34
C SER A 19 11.33 -9.00 26.09
N GLN A 20 10.44 -8.32 25.35
CA GLN A 20 9.19 -8.92 24.87
C GLN A 20 9.48 -10.06 23.89
N LEU A 21 10.38 -9.88 22.91
CA LEU A 21 10.79 -10.93 21.98
C LEU A 21 11.49 -12.13 22.67
N ARG A 22 12.17 -11.89 23.79
CA ARG A 22 12.83 -12.92 24.60
C ARG A 22 11.84 -13.79 25.39
N ASN A 23 10.70 -13.22 25.78
CA ASN A 23 9.62 -13.93 26.50
C ASN A 23 8.52 -14.45 25.58
N VAL A 24 8.48 -14.02 24.32
CA VAL A 24 7.78 -14.75 23.26
C VAL A 24 8.63 -15.99 22.99
N MET A 25 8.24 -17.13 23.56
CA MET A 25 8.76 -18.42 23.11
C MET A 25 8.65 -18.44 21.59
N TRP A 26 9.79 -18.55 20.91
CA TRP A 26 9.84 -18.88 19.50
C TRP A 26 9.09 -20.20 19.36
N LYS A 27 7.82 -20.13 18.95
CA LYS A 27 7.09 -21.32 18.52
C LYS A 27 7.82 -21.81 17.29
N VAL A 28 8.79 -22.69 17.49
CA VAL A 28 9.32 -23.56 16.45
C VAL A 28 8.10 -24.30 15.93
N LYS A 29 7.54 -23.81 14.83
CA LYS A 29 6.33 -24.34 14.23
C LYS A 29 6.76 -25.56 13.43
N LEU A 30 6.95 -26.68 14.13
CA LEU A 30 7.01 -27.98 13.48
C LEU A 30 5.63 -28.23 12.87
N PHE A 31 5.58 -28.26 11.54
CA PHE A 31 4.48 -28.87 10.80
C PHE A 31 4.59 -30.38 10.98
N CYS A 32 4.06 -30.89 12.09
CA CYS A 32 3.57 -32.25 12.25
C CYS A 32 2.55 -32.25 13.41
N TYR A 33 1.53 -33.09 13.29
CA TYR A 33 0.31 -33.14 14.10
C TYR A 33 0.50 -33.03 15.63
N GLU A 34 -0.50 -32.42 16.27
CA GLU A 34 -0.91 -32.50 17.69
C GLU A 34 0.13 -33.01 18.70
N TYR A 35 0.60 -32.17 19.63
CA TYR A 35 0.71 -32.49 21.07
C TYR A 35 1.35 -31.30 21.83
N LEU A 36 0.61 -30.72 22.78
CA LEU A 36 0.99 -29.53 23.54
C LEU A 36 1.62 -29.85 24.91
N THR A 37 2.21 -31.04 25.09
CA THR A 37 2.79 -31.52 26.38
C THR A 37 4.28 -31.83 26.29
N LEU A 38 5.06 -31.00 25.59
CA LEU A 38 6.32 -31.47 25.02
C LEU A 38 7.56 -30.59 25.26
N LEU A 39 7.51 -29.52 26.06
CA LEU A 39 8.73 -28.72 26.33
C LEU A 39 9.70 -29.35 27.35
N THR A 40 9.35 -30.47 27.99
CA THR A 40 10.23 -31.24 28.90
C THR A 40 10.55 -32.65 28.41
N SER A 41 10.14 -33.00 27.18
CA SER A 41 10.42 -34.33 26.63
C SER A 41 11.88 -34.46 26.17
N PRO A 42 12.53 -35.61 26.42
CA PRO A 42 13.86 -35.93 25.88
C PRO A 42 13.98 -35.77 24.36
N LEU A 43 12.85 -35.85 23.63
CA LEU A 43 12.79 -35.68 22.17
C LEU A 43 13.27 -34.30 21.68
N TYR A 44 13.12 -33.22 22.46
CA TYR A 44 13.63 -31.90 22.06
C TYR A 44 15.15 -31.76 22.20
N GLN A 45 15.78 -32.57 23.07
CA GLN A 45 17.24 -32.62 23.10
C GLN A 45 17.80 -33.30 21.86
N ASP A 46 17.04 -34.22 21.26
CA ASP A 46 17.44 -34.92 20.04
C ASP A 46 17.40 -34.00 18.82
N GLU A 47 16.43 -33.08 18.68
CA GLU A 47 16.39 -32.15 17.53
C GLU A 47 17.52 -31.10 17.55
N ILE A 48 17.92 -30.63 18.73
CA ILE A 48 19.12 -29.78 18.86
C ILE A 48 20.38 -30.61 18.56
N ARG A 49 20.42 -31.88 18.98
CA ARG A 49 21.52 -32.81 18.67
C ARG A 49 21.56 -33.23 17.19
N GLU A 50 20.42 -33.27 16.51
CA GLU A 50 20.29 -33.53 15.07
C GLU A 50 20.53 -32.28 14.21
N GLY A 51 20.90 -31.16 14.84
CA GLY A 51 21.47 -30.01 14.13
C GLY A 51 20.47 -28.92 13.76
N ALA A 52 19.47 -28.66 14.62
CA ALA A 52 18.65 -27.45 14.50
C ALA A 52 19.53 -26.20 14.31
N ARG A 53 19.37 -25.52 13.18
CA ARG A 53 20.15 -24.31 12.84
C ARG A 53 19.36 -23.06 13.19
N LEU A 54 19.93 -22.24 14.06
CA LEU A 54 19.50 -20.85 14.21
C LEU A 54 19.98 -20.06 13.00
N VAL A 55 19.04 -19.58 12.20
CA VAL A 55 19.28 -18.79 10.99
C VAL A 55 18.64 -17.42 11.17
N LYS A 56 19.41 -16.38 10.87
CA LYS A 56 18.93 -14.99 10.95
C LYS A 56 18.09 -14.71 9.70
N PHE A 57 16.82 -14.34 9.90
CA PHE A 57 15.99 -13.87 8.80
C PHE A 57 16.23 -12.39 8.54
N GLU A 58 16.85 -12.09 7.40
CA GLU A 58 17.17 -10.71 7.00
C GLU A 58 16.05 -10.02 6.21
N ASN A 59 14.87 -10.63 6.14
CA ASN A 59 13.73 -10.15 5.35
C ASN A 59 14.06 -9.89 3.87
N THR A 60 14.96 -10.72 3.31
CA THR A 60 15.27 -10.74 1.88
C THR A 60 14.83 -12.07 1.28
N GLN A 61 14.54 -12.10 -0.02
CA GLN A 61 14.23 -13.35 -0.73
C GLN A 61 15.35 -14.38 -0.56
N SER A 62 16.60 -13.96 -0.69
CA SER A 62 17.77 -14.84 -0.53
C SER A 62 17.83 -15.46 0.86
N SER A 63 17.61 -14.67 1.91
CA SER A 63 17.55 -15.18 3.29
C SER A 63 16.37 -16.13 3.49
N ALA A 64 15.19 -15.83 2.94
CA ALA A 64 14.05 -16.75 2.98
C ALA A 64 14.37 -18.10 2.31
N ILE A 65 14.97 -18.06 1.11
CA ILE A 65 15.39 -19.27 0.37
C ILE A 65 16.44 -20.05 1.16
N GLU A 66 17.43 -19.39 1.76
CA GLU A 66 18.46 -20.04 2.57
C GLU A 66 17.87 -20.76 3.79
N ILE A 67 16.96 -20.09 4.50
CA ILE A 67 16.26 -20.67 5.65
C ILE A 67 15.47 -21.90 5.22
N LEU A 68 14.68 -21.77 4.14
CA LEU A 68 13.86 -22.85 3.63
C LEU A 68 14.71 -24.02 3.11
N ALA A 69 15.80 -23.74 2.40
CA ALA A 69 16.73 -24.74 1.89
C ALA A 69 17.49 -25.48 2.99
N GLY A 70 17.65 -24.86 4.17
CA GLY A 70 18.26 -25.47 5.34
C GLY A 70 17.35 -26.43 6.11
N LEU A 71 16.05 -26.50 5.79
CA LEU A 71 15.11 -27.38 6.50
C LEU A 71 15.30 -28.86 6.07
N PRO A 72 15.38 -29.81 7.03
CA PRO A 72 15.35 -31.23 6.72
C PRO A 72 14.13 -31.58 5.87
N GLY A 73 14.37 -32.20 4.71
CA GLY A 73 13.31 -32.55 3.77
C GLY A 73 12.93 -31.49 2.75
N TRP A 74 13.62 -30.33 2.71
CA TRP A 74 13.47 -29.36 1.61
C TRP A 74 13.70 -29.98 0.22
N TYR A 75 14.61 -30.96 0.12
CA TYR A 75 14.82 -31.73 -1.12
C TYR A 75 13.58 -32.48 -1.61
N TYR A 76 12.62 -32.78 -0.72
CA TYR A 76 11.33 -33.37 -1.04
C TYR A 76 10.24 -32.32 -1.32
N CYS A 77 10.48 -31.04 -1.02
CA CYS A 77 9.60 -29.95 -1.44
C CYS A 77 9.76 -29.78 -2.96
N ASP A 78 8.76 -30.24 -3.70
CA ASP A 78 8.69 -29.98 -5.14
C ASP A 78 8.67 -28.45 -5.36
N LYS A 79 9.54 -27.98 -6.28
CA LYS A 79 9.59 -26.57 -6.69
C LYS A 79 8.23 -26.08 -7.17
N SER A 80 7.38 -26.99 -7.68
CA SER A 80 6.00 -26.69 -8.07
C SER A 80 5.14 -26.15 -6.92
N VAL A 81 5.49 -26.42 -5.66
CA VAL A 81 4.79 -25.89 -4.47
C VAL A 81 4.94 -24.38 -4.34
N PHE A 82 6.01 -23.80 -4.93
CA PHE A 82 6.25 -22.35 -4.94
C PHE A 82 5.89 -21.69 -6.28
N ASP A 83 5.41 -22.46 -7.25
CA ASP A 83 4.96 -21.93 -8.52
C ASP A 83 3.57 -21.29 -8.35
N LEU A 84 3.55 -19.97 -8.24
CA LEU A 84 2.31 -19.20 -8.07
C LEU A 84 1.38 -19.31 -9.29
N GLN A 85 1.89 -19.69 -10.46
CA GLN A 85 1.14 -19.74 -11.72
C GLN A 85 0.42 -21.09 -11.94
N ARG A 86 0.67 -22.11 -11.10
CA ARG A 86 0.12 -23.47 -11.26
C ARG A 86 -0.87 -23.90 -10.18
N ASN A 87 -1.58 -22.95 -9.58
CA ASN A 87 -2.47 -23.23 -8.43
C ASN A 87 -1.74 -24.01 -7.33
N SER A 88 -0.50 -23.62 -7.03
CA SER A 88 0.25 -24.23 -5.95
C SER A 88 -0.48 -24.06 -4.61
N ARG A 89 -0.21 -24.96 -3.66
CA ARG A 89 -0.86 -24.94 -2.34
C ARG A 89 -0.67 -23.63 -1.58
N ILE A 90 0.39 -22.88 -1.89
CA ILE A 90 0.66 -21.59 -1.25
C ILE A 90 0.05 -20.40 -2.00
N ALA A 91 -0.32 -20.55 -3.27
CA ALA A 91 -0.83 -19.45 -4.08
C ALA A 91 -2.05 -18.75 -3.45
N PRO A 92 -3.07 -19.46 -2.91
CA PRO A 92 -4.17 -18.80 -2.19
C PRO A 92 -3.72 -17.99 -0.98
N LEU A 93 -2.70 -18.46 -0.25
CA LEU A 93 -2.19 -17.77 0.94
C LEU A 93 -1.46 -16.48 0.56
N VAL A 94 -0.58 -16.55 -0.45
CA VAL A 94 0.16 -15.38 -0.95
C VAL A 94 -0.80 -14.36 -1.56
N PHE A 95 -1.81 -14.83 -2.31
CA PHE A 95 -2.82 -13.96 -2.89
C PHE A 95 -3.65 -13.26 -1.80
N SER A 96 -4.11 -13.99 -0.78
CA SER A 96 -4.84 -13.41 0.36
C SER A 96 -4.01 -12.37 1.11
N GLU A 97 -2.74 -12.68 1.38
CA GLU A 97 -1.84 -11.73 2.04
C GLU A 97 -1.65 -10.45 1.22
N LEU A 98 -1.56 -10.58 -0.11
CA LEU A 98 -1.45 -9.43 -1.00
C LEU A 98 -2.71 -8.55 -0.97
N LEU A 99 -3.90 -9.17 -0.95
CA LEU A 99 -5.17 -8.44 -0.78
C LEU A 99 -5.21 -7.68 0.55
N ASP A 100 -4.81 -8.34 1.65
CA ASP A 100 -4.76 -7.71 2.97
C ASP A 100 -3.80 -6.52 2.96
N ARG A 101 -2.61 -6.66 2.38
CA ARG A 101 -1.63 -5.56 2.26
C ARG A 101 -2.17 -4.38 1.47
N ILE A 102 -2.90 -4.63 0.38
CA ILE A 102 -3.57 -3.59 -0.41
C ILE A 102 -4.60 -2.88 0.46
N GLN A 103 -5.47 -3.63 1.15
CA GLN A 103 -6.51 -3.06 2.00
C GLN A 103 -5.93 -2.21 3.14
N TYR A 104 -4.91 -2.70 3.85
CA TYR A 104 -4.27 -1.95 4.92
C TYR A 104 -3.61 -0.66 4.42
N ALA A 105 -2.90 -0.74 3.28
CA ALA A 105 -2.27 0.45 2.71
C ALA A 105 -3.31 1.46 2.18
N GLN A 106 -4.47 1.00 1.69
CA GLN A 106 -5.59 1.89 1.33
C GLN A 106 -6.17 2.61 2.56
N LEU A 107 -6.35 1.90 3.68
CA LEU A 107 -6.83 2.51 4.93
C LEU A 107 -5.83 3.53 5.48
N GLU A 108 -4.54 3.19 5.49
CA GLU A 108 -3.46 4.09 5.89
C GLU A 108 -3.43 5.35 5.00
N ARG A 109 -3.53 5.15 3.68
CA ARG A 109 -3.63 6.25 2.72
C ARG A 109 -4.81 7.16 3.05
N GLN A 110 -5.99 6.60 3.27
CA GLN A 110 -7.21 7.36 3.56
C GLN A 110 -7.06 8.18 4.85
N ALA A 111 -6.44 7.63 5.89
CA ALA A 111 -6.18 8.36 7.14
C ALA A 111 -5.25 9.57 6.93
N ILE A 112 -4.12 9.37 6.24
CA ILE A 112 -3.17 10.46 5.91
C ILE A 112 -3.87 11.57 5.13
N LEU A 113 -4.73 11.18 4.20
CA LEU A 113 -5.46 12.08 3.34
C LEU A 113 -6.51 12.91 4.10
N ASP A 114 -7.26 12.30 5.01
CA ASP A 114 -8.21 13.03 5.85
C ASP A 114 -7.49 13.99 6.81
N GLU A 115 -6.33 13.61 7.36
CA GLU A 115 -5.48 14.53 8.13
C GLU A 115 -5.00 15.72 7.28
N ARG A 116 -4.61 15.49 6.02
CA ARG A 116 -4.24 16.58 5.10
C ARG A 116 -5.40 17.54 4.84
N ILE A 117 -6.63 17.06 4.74
CA ILE A 117 -7.82 17.91 4.64
C ILE A 117 -7.97 18.76 5.91
N GLN A 118 -7.77 18.18 7.09
CA GLN A 118 -7.83 18.91 8.37
C GLN A 118 -6.77 20.03 8.45
N LEU A 119 -5.57 19.81 7.90
CA LEU A 119 -4.52 20.84 7.87
C LEU A 119 -4.85 22.06 6.99
N LEU A 120 -5.89 21.98 6.17
CA LEU A 120 -6.37 23.16 5.42
C LEU A 120 -6.93 24.22 6.37
N THR A 121 -7.60 23.81 7.46
CA THR A 121 -8.19 24.71 8.46
C THR A 121 -7.25 25.00 9.64
N SER A 122 -6.40 24.05 10.03
CA SER A 122 -5.39 24.22 11.09
C SER A 122 -3.98 23.97 10.54
N PRO A 123 -3.30 24.98 9.99
CA PRO A 123 -2.04 24.78 9.28
C PRO A 123 -0.91 24.35 10.23
N ASN A 124 -0.20 23.29 9.85
CA ASN A 124 1.03 22.86 10.51
C ASN A 124 2.04 22.41 9.44
N PRO A 125 2.98 23.28 9.03
CA PRO A 125 3.89 22.98 7.91
C PRO A 125 4.78 21.76 8.14
N LYS A 126 5.17 21.49 9.39
CA LYS A 126 6.01 20.34 9.72
C LYS A 126 5.24 19.04 9.55
N LEU A 127 4.01 19.00 10.08
CA LEU A 127 3.13 17.84 9.92
C LEU A 127 2.73 17.64 8.46
N GLU A 128 2.41 18.71 7.73
CA GLU A 128 2.07 18.66 6.30
C GLU A 128 3.20 18.04 5.48
N SER A 129 4.45 18.45 5.71
CA SER A 129 5.62 17.88 5.04
C SER A 129 5.80 16.38 5.33
N THR A 130 5.58 15.96 6.58
CA THR A 130 5.61 14.54 6.97
C THR A 130 4.50 13.75 6.28
N LEU A 131 3.26 14.25 6.28
CA LEU A 131 2.13 13.59 5.63
C LEU A 131 2.32 13.48 4.11
N ILE A 132 2.91 14.48 3.46
CA ILE A 132 3.23 14.41 2.02
C ILE A 132 4.24 13.29 1.74
N HIS A 133 5.27 13.14 2.57
CA HIS A 133 6.24 12.04 2.43
C HIS A 133 5.58 10.69 2.67
N SER A 134 4.86 10.53 3.77
CA SER A 134 4.15 9.29 4.10
C SER A 134 3.14 8.90 3.02
N LEU A 135 2.40 9.87 2.45
CA LEU A 135 1.47 9.62 1.36
C LEU A 135 2.19 9.05 0.12
N ARG A 136 3.33 9.64 -0.26
CA ARG A 136 4.13 9.16 -1.39
C ARG A 136 4.61 7.73 -1.16
N ASP A 137 5.11 7.43 0.04
CA ASP A 137 5.62 6.11 0.38
C ASP A 137 4.49 5.05 0.38
N VAL A 138 3.29 5.42 0.85
CA VAL A 138 2.10 4.57 0.77
C VAL A 138 1.63 4.37 -0.68
N ASP A 139 1.61 5.44 -1.48
CA ASP A 139 1.24 5.38 -2.91
C ASP A 139 2.19 4.48 -3.71
N GLU A 140 3.50 4.53 -3.41
CA GLU A 140 4.50 3.64 -4.01
C GLU A 140 4.26 2.18 -3.62
N ARG A 141 4.03 1.89 -2.34
CA ARG A 141 3.69 0.53 -1.88
C ARG A 141 2.42 0.00 -2.53
N LEU A 142 1.36 0.80 -2.58
CA LEU A 142 0.10 0.42 -3.23
C LEU A 142 0.30 0.13 -4.71
N THR A 143 1.05 0.99 -5.42
CA THR A 143 1.37 0.77 -6.83
C THR A 143 2.08 -0.57 -7.03
N ASN A 144 3.06 -0.89 -6.17
CA ASN A 144 3.79 -2.15 -6.22
C ASN A 144 2.88 -3.35 -5.91
N TYR A 145 2.01 -3.26 -4.91
CA TYR A 145 1.09 -4.36 -4.58
C TYR A 145 0.04 -4.59 -5.66
N ILE A 146 -0.51 -3.53 -6.25
CA ILE A 146 -1.45 -3.64 -7.37
C ILE A 146 -0.76 -4.24 -8.60
N HIS A 147 0.49 -3.85 -8.88
CA HIS A 147 1.28 -4.48 -9.94
C HIS A 147 1.48 -5.98 -9.70
N GLN A 148 1.90 -6.36 -8.49
CA GLN A 148 2.04 -7.77 -8.11
C GLN A 148 0.73 -8.53 -8.25
N LEU A 149 -0.41 -7.91 -7.91
CA LEU A 149 -1.74 -8.53 -8.01
C LEU A 149 -2.12 -8.77 -9.48
N VAL A 150 -1.80 -7.83 -10.37
CA VAL A 150 -2.02 -7.96 -11.81
C VAL A 150 -1.08 -9.02 -12.42
N GLU A 151 0.19 -9.05 -12.02
CA GLU A 151 1.16 -10.06 -12.44
C GLU A 151 0.84 -11.47 -11.92
N PHE A 152 0.17 -11.56 -10.77
CA PHE A 152 -0.33 -12.83 -10.25
C PHE A 152 -1.29 -13.51 -11.25
N GLY A 153 -2.03 -12.71 -12.03
CA GLY A 153 -2.84 -13.20 -13.13
C GLY A 153 -4.20 -13.72 -12.66
N THR A 154 -4.49 -15.00 -12.94
CA THR A 154 -5.79 -15.59 -12.57
C THR A 154 -5.82 -15.85 -11.07
N PRO A 155 -6.88 -15.42 -10.36
CA PRO A 155 -7.04 -15.72 -8.94
C PRO A 155 -7.00 -17.22 -8.65
N PRO A 156 -6.43 -17.65 -7.51
CA PRO A 156 -6.47 -19.04 -7.08
C PRO A 156 -7.90 -19.56 -6.91
N GLU A 157 -8.09 -20.87 -7.07
CA GLU A 157 -9.38 -21.52 -6.89
C GLU A 157 -9.98 -21.21 -5.50
N GLY A 158 -11.27 -20.86 -5.48
CA GLY A 158 -11.99 -20.47 -4.27
C GLY A 158 -11.90 -18.98 -3.91
N VAL A 159 -11.14 -18.17 -4.66
CA VAL A 159 -11.08 -16.71 -4.46
C VAL A 159 -11.89 -16.00 -5.55
N ASP A 160 -13.07 -15.51 -5.19
CA ASP A 160 -13.95 -14.74 -6.08
C ASP A 160 -13.60 -13.24 -6.06
N VAL A 161 -12.43 -12.91 -6.60
CA VAL A 161 -11.94 -11.53 -6.66
C VAL A 161 -11.38 -11.26 -8.05
N ASN A 162 -11.79 -10.17 -8.69
CA ASN A 162 -11.21 -9.74 -9.95
C ASN A 162 -10.06 -8.73 -9.72
N PRO A 163 -8.78 -9.08 -9.99
CA PRO A 163 -7.64 -8.17 -9.85
C PRO A 163 -7.79 -6.85 -10.60
N GLN A 164 -8.40 -6.88 -11.79
CA GLN A 164 -8.63 -5.68 -12.58
C GLN A 164 -9.65 -4.75 -11.92
N SER A 165 -10.64 -5.32 -11.23
CA SER A 165 -11.60 -4.53 -10.46
C SER A 165 -10.95 -3.83 -9.28
N ILE A 166 -10.02 -4.50 -8.59
CA ILE A 166 -9.24 -3.87 -7.50
C ILE A 166 -8.34 -2.76 -8.03
N ALA A 167 -7.62 -3.01 -9.14
CA ALA A 167 -6.78 -2.00 -9.77
C ALA A 167 -7.60 -0.78 -10.24
N TYR A 168 -8.78 -1.02 -10.84
CA TYR A 168 -9.71 0.06 -11.19
C TYR A 168 -10.14 0.86 -9.96
N GLN A 169 -10.56 0.17 -8.89
CA GLN A 169 -11.03 0.80 -7.67
C GLN A 169 -9.93 1.69 -7.06
N PHE A 170 -8.68 1.24 -7.05
CA PHE A 170 -7.54 2.04 -6.59
C PHE A 170 -7.39 3.34 -7.37
N VAL A 171 -7.44 3.30 -8.70
CA VAL A 171 -7.34 4.51 -9.54
C VAL A 171 -8.56 5.42 -9.37
N LEU A 172 -9.75 4.82 -9.19
CA LEU A 172 -10.99 5.53 -8.89
C LEU A 172 -10.87 6.28 -7.55
N ASP A 173 -10.38 5.63 -6.50
CA ASP A 173 -10.22 6.21 -5.17
C ASP A 173 -9.20 7.37 -5.17
N ILE A 174 -8.08 7.23 -5.90
CA ILE A 174 -7.15 8.34 -6.11
C ILE A 174 -7.86 9.53 -6.76
N THR A 175 -8.67 9.28 -7.80
CA THR A 175 -9.36 10.33 -8.54
C THR A 175 -10.43 11.03 -7.69
N LEU A 176 -11.24 10.25 -6.98
CA LEU A 176 -12.27 10.75 -6.05
C LEU A 176 -11.65 11.57 -4.93
N TYR A 177 -10.55 11.09 -4.36
CA TYR A 177 -9.87 11.84 -3.32
C TYR A 177 -9.27 13.15 -3.84
N SER A 178 -8.58 13.13 -4.98
CA SER A 178 -8.02 14.37 -5.56
C SER A 178 -9.13 15.40 -5.82
N GLN A 179 -10.31 14.96 -6.26
CA GLN A 179 -11.49 15.82 -6.36
C GLN A 179 -11.95 16.36 -4.99
N LYS A 180 -12.08 15.50 -3.98
CA LYS A 180 -12.46 15.87 -2.60
C LYS A 180 -11.49 16.92 -2.03
N PHE A 181 -10.18 16.73 -2.24
CA PHE A 181 -9.14 17.62 -1.73
C PHE A 181 -9.21 19.00 -2.40
N VAL A 182 -9.43 19.06 -3.73
CA VAL A 182 -9.64 20.33 -4.44
C VAL A 182 -10.85 21.08 -3.87
N HIS A 183 -12.00 20.41 -3.70
CA HIS A 183 -13.19 21.02 -3.09
C HIS A 183 -12.93 21.51 -1.66
N ALA A 184 -12.17 20.75 -0.88
CA ALA A 184 -11.80 21.15 0.49
C ALA A 184 -10.93 22.42 0.50
N ILE A 185 -9.99 22.57 -0.45
CA ILE A 185 -9.19 23.79 -0.60
C ILE A 185 -10.06 24.98 -1.02
N GLU A 186 -10.97 24.78 -1.98
CA GLU A 186 -11.92 25.83 -2.41
C GLU A 186 -12.82 26.28 -1.26
N SER A 187 -13.33 25.34 -0.47
CA SER A 187 -14.10 25.61 0.74
C SER A 187 -13.26 26.41 1.76
N ALA A 188 -12.04 25.98 2.06
CA ALA A 188 -11.14 26.68 2.98
C ALA A 188 -10.84 28.12 2.49
N LEU A 189 -10.63 28.31 1.18
CA LEU A 189 -10.44 29.64 0.57
C LEU A 189 -11.67 30.54 0.72
N SER A 190 -12.88 29.99 0.62
CA SER A 190 -14.14 30.73 0.77
C SER A 190 -14.42 31.16 2.21
N GLN A 191 -13.93 30.39 3.19
CA GLN A 191 -14.12 30.65 4.61
C GLN A 191 -13.09 31.64 5.20
N LEU A 192 -12.00 31.93 4.48
CA LEU A 192 -10.98 32.87 4.96
C LEU A 192 -11.50 34.31 4.98
N PRO A 193 -11.30 35.06 6.08
CA PRO A 193 -11.71 36.45 6.16
C PRO A 193 -10.88 37.33 5.23
N SER A 194 -11.43 38.44 4.74
CA SER A 194 -10.75 39.40 3.85
C SER A 194 -9.72 40.31 4.56
N LEU A 195 -9.29 39.95 5.77
CA LEU A 195 -8.32 40.71 6.56
C LEU A 195 -6.90 40.61 5.98
N PRO A 196 -6.05 41.65 6.09
CA PRO A 196 -4.67 41.60 5.60
C PRO A 196 -3.85 40.43 6.14
N SER A 197 -4.10 40.00 7.39
CA SER A 197 -3.46 38.86 8.03
C SER A 197 -3.73 37.51 7.33
N SER A 198 -4.81 37.39 6.55
CA SER A 198 -5.12 36.16 5.79
C SER A 198 -4.48 36.13 4.40
N THR A 199 -3.85 37.23 3.95
CA THR A 199 -3.29 37.35 2.59
C THR A 199 -2.27 36.26 2.29
N LEU A 200 -1.36 36.00 3.25
CA LEU A 200 -0.34 34.97 3.12
C LEU A 200 -0.99 33.58 2.99
N ARG A 201 -1.90 33.23 3.90
CA ARG A 201 -2.60 31.94 3.88
C ARG A 201 -3.43 31.74 2.60
N LYS A 202 -4.07 32.80 2.12
CA LYS A 202 -4.82 32.78 0.86
C LYS A 202 -3.89 32.54 -0.34
N ALA A 203 -2.69 33.11 -0.34
CA ALA A 203 -1.70 32.87 -1.38
C ALA A 203 -1.20 31.41 -1.35
N GLU A 204 -0.93 30.86 -0.16
CA GLU A 204 -0.57 29.45 0.03
C GLU A 204 -1.65 28.51 -0.47
N LEU A 205 -2.90 28.67 -0.02
CA LEU A 205 -4.01 27.81 -0.45
C LEU A 205 -4.26 27.90 -1.96
N LYS A 206 -4.13 29.09 -2.58
CA LYS A 206 -4.20 29.23 -4.04
C LYS A 206 -3.07 28.49 -4.76
N LYS A 207 -1.87 28.48 -4.19
CA LYS A 207 -0.74 27.71 -4.73
C LYS A 207 -1.04 26.21 -4.62
N THR A 208 -1.49 25.73 -3.46
CA THR A 208 -1.87 24.33 -3.24
C THR A 208 -3.01 23.92 -4.18
N LEU A 209 -4.03 24.77 -4.35
CA LEU A 209 -5.16 24.52 -5.28
C LEU A 209 -4.67 24.25 -6.70
N ARG A 210 -3.74 25.06 -7.21
CA ARG A 210 -3.19 24.87 -8.57
C ARG A 210 -2.49 23.53 -8.72
N VAL A 211 -1.69 23.13 -7.72
CA VAL A 211 -1.00 21.83 -7.71
C VAL A 211 -2.04 20.71 -7.66
N SER A 212 -3.02 20.78 -6.77
CA SER A 212 -4.05 19.75 -6.61
C SER A 212 -4.98 19.61 -7.83
N ILE A 213 -5.25 20.68 -8.57
CA ILE A 213 -5.96 20.59 -9.86
C ILE A 213 -5.13 19.80 -10.88
N SER A 214 -3.81 19.99 -10.90
CA SER A 214 -2.91 19.21 -11.74
C SER A 214 -2.92 17.74 -11.34
N ASP A 215 -2.86 17.44 -10.04
CA ASP A 215 -2.90 16.07 -9.51
C ASP A 215 -4.23 15.39 -9.84
N TYR A 216 -5.36 16.09 -9.65
CA TYR A 216 -6.68 15.62 -10.06
C TYR A 216 -6.75 15.34 -11.57
N THR A 217 -6.22 16.23 -12.40
CA THR A 217 -6.22 16.06 -13.85
C THR A 217 -5.44 14.81 -14.25
N ASN A 218 -4.28 14.58 -13.65
CA ASN A 218 -3.48 13.39 -13.88
C ASN A 218 -4.20 12.12 -13.43
N ALA A 219 -4.81 12.12 -12.24
CA ALA A 219 -5.59 10.98 -11.73
C ALA A 219 -6.79 10.66 -12.64
N TYR A 220 -7.51 11.70 -13.08
CA TYR A 220 -8.64 11.55 -14.00
C TYR A 220 -8.21 10.98 -15.36
N ILE A 221 -7.07 11.44 -15.90
CA ILE A 221 -6.49 10.86 -17.11
C ILE A 221 -6.19 9.38 -16.88
N SER A 222 -5.49 9.04 -15.79
CA SER A 222 -5.19 7.64 -15.43
C SER A 222 -6.46 6.78 -15.40
N LEU A 223 -7.52 7.24 -14.73
CA LEU A 223 -8.81 6.55 -14.67
C LEU A 223 -9.43 6.33 -16.05
N HIS A 224 -9.42 7.35 -16.92
CA HIS A 224 -9.92 7.22 -18.29
C HIS A 224 -9.06 6.30 -19.15
N THR A 225 -7.74 6.34 -18.97
CA THR A 225 -6.82 5.47 -19.71
C THR A 225 -6.87 4.01 -19.25
N PHE A 226 -7.35 3.77 -18.02
CA PHE A 226 -7.54 2.41 -17.49
C PHE A 226 -8.63 1.66 -18.28
N GLY A 227 -9.72 2.35 -18.64
CA GLY A 227 -10.76 1.82 -19.51
C GLY A 227 -12.16 1.95 -18.92
N ALA A 228 -13.08 1.12 -19.45
CA ALA A 228 -14.46 1.08 -18.96
C ALA A 228 -14.50 0.54 -17.50
N PRO A 229 -15.44 1.05 -16.67
CA PRO A 229 -15.64 0.51 -15.34
C PRO A 229 -15.96 -0.99 -15.39
N PRO A 230 -15.37 -1.82 -14.51
CA PRO A 230 -15.77 -3.21 -14.34
C PRO A 230 -17.26 -3.34 -13.99
N PRO A 231 -17.90 -4.48 -14.28
CA PRO A 231 -19.28 -4.74 -13.88
C PRO A 231 -19.48 -4.53 -12.37
N GLY A 232 -20.51 -3.76 -12.00
CA GLY A 232 -20.83 -3.44 -10.60
C GLY A 232 -20.09 -2.23 -10.03
N SER A 233 -19.06 -1.70 -10.71
CA SER A 233 -18.41 -0.46 -10.29
C SER A 233 -19.28 0.76 -10.64
N PRO A 234 -19.44 1.74 -9.73
CA PRO A 234 -20.19 2.95 -10.03
C PRO A 234 -19.44 3.81 -11.07
N PRO A 235 -20.16 4.49 -11.97
CA PRO A 235 -19.52 5.42 -12.91
C PRO A 235 -18.93 6.62 -12.15
N PHE A 236 -17.71 7.01 -12.50
CA PHE A 236 -17.13 8.25 -11.99
C PHE A 236 -17.83 9.47 -12.61
N ILE A 237 -18.38 10.35 -11.77
CA ILE A 237 -18.99 11.61 -12.20
C ILE A 237 -18.10 12.78 -11.75
N PRO A 238 -17.41 13.46 -12.67
CA PRO A 238 -16.61 14.64 -12.32
C PRO A 238 -17.52 15.76 -11.84
N THR A 239 -17.29 16.25 -10.62
CA THR A 239 -18.01 17.41 -10.06
C THR A 239 -17.19 18.69 -10.16
N LEU A 240 -15.89 18.58 -10.45
CA LEU A 240 -14.98 19.72 -10.51
C LEU A 240 -15.20 20.55 -11.77
N LYS A 241 -15.44 21.86 -11.59
CA LYS A 241 -15.56 22.81 -12.69
C LYS A 241 -14.17 23.23 -13.18
N LEU A 242 -13.58 22.41 -14.05
CA LEU A 242 -12.29 22.72 -14.67
C LEU A 242 -12.37 23.97 -15.56
N SER A 243 -11.30 24.78 -15.55
CA SER A 243 -11.13 25.91 -16.46
C SER A 243 -11.06 25.42 -17.92
N ARG A 244 -11.28 26.33 -18.88
CA ARG A 244 -11.14 25.98 -20.31
C ARG A 244 -9.76 25.42 -20.64
N GLN A 245 -8.71 25.97 -20.01
CA GLN A 245 -7.34 25.51 -20.23
C GLN A 245 -7.12 24.10 -19.67
N ASP A 246 -7.63 23.81 -18.47
CA ASP A 246 -7.49 22.50 -17.85
C ASP A 246 -8.28 21.42 -18.61
N ARG A 247 -9.46 21.77 -19.13
CA ARG A 247 -10.23 20.89 -20.03
C ARG A 247 -9.47 20.54 -21.30
N LEU A 248 -8.84 21.53 -21.94
CA LEU A 248 -8.03 21.29 -23.14
C LEU A 248 -6.84 20.37 -22.83
N LYS A 249 -6.15 20.58 -21.70
CA LYS A 249 -5.06 19.70 -21.25
C LYS A 249 -5.51 18.26 -21.02
N LEU A 250 -6.76 18.06 -20.63
CA LEU A 250 -7.35 16.75 -20.32
C LEU A 250 -7.84 16.04 -21.58
N GLU A 251 -8.40 16.76 -22.56
CA GLU A 251 -8.90 16.16 -23.80
C GLU A 251 -7.78 15.59 -24.69
N THR A 252 -6.64 16.27 -24.80
CA THR A 252 -5.54 15.84 -25.66
C THR A 252 -5.00 14.44 -25.31
N PRO A 253 -4.60 14.14 -24.07
CA PRO A 253 -4.07 12.82 -23.71
C PRO A 253 -5.13 11.72 -23.77
N ILE A 254 -6.39 12.02 -23.39
CA ILE A 254 -7.49 11.05 -23.47
C ILE A 254 -7.73 10.64 -24.92
N LYS A 255 -7.85 11.62 -25.84
CA LYS A 255 -8.02 11.36 -27.28
C LYS A 255 -6.82 10.59 -27.86
N ALA A 256 -5.60 10.97 -27.49
CA ALA A 256 -4.39 10.28 -27.95
C ALA A 256 -4.38 8.80 -27.50
N LYS A 257 -4.79 8.52 -26.25
CA LYS A 257 -4.86 7.14 -25.74
C LYS A 257 -5.99 6.34 -26.40
N GLN A 258 -7.15 6.95 -26.61
CA GLN A 258 -8.27 6.31 -27.31
C GLN A 258 -7.87 5.91 -28.74
N LEU A 259 -7.17 6.80 -29.46
CA LEU A 259 -6.64 6.49 -30.79
C LEU A 259 -5.59 5.36 -30.74
N GLN A 260 -4.70 5.37 -29.75
CA GLN A 260 -3.71 4.30 -29.57
C GLN A 260 -4.38 2.92 -29.33
N LEU A 261 -5.46 2.88 -28.54
CA LEU A 261 -6.21 1.65 -28.28
C LEU A 261 -6.95 1.16 -29.54
N LEU A 262 -7.51 2.08 -30.34
CA LEU A 262 -8.16 1.74 -31.61
C LEU A 262 -7.20 1.15 -32.64
N TRP A 263 -5.92 1.52 -32.63
CA TRP A 263 -4.91 0.99 -33.56
C TRP A 263 -4.29 -0.35 -33.13
N LYS A 264 -4.59 -0.83 -31.92
CA LYS A 264 -4.10 -2.13 -31.41
C LYS A 264 -5.10 -3.28 -31.63
N LEU A 265 -6.27 -2.98 -32.19
CA LEU A 265 -7.31 -3.92 -32.59
C LEU A 265 -7.27 -4.12 -34.10
#